data_AF-A0A1D3JGP2-F1
#
_entry.id   AF-A0A1D3JGP2-F1
#
_cell.length_a   1.000
_cell.length_b   1.000
_cell.length_c   1.000
_cell.angle_alpha   90.00
_cell.angle_beta   90.00
_cell.angle_gamma   90.00
#
_symmetry.space_group_name_H-M   'P 1'
#
loop_
_entity.id
_entity.type
_entity.pdbx_description
1 polymer ?
#
loop_
_entity_poly.entity_id
_entity_poly.type
_entity_poly.pdbx_seq_one_letter_code
_entity_poly.pdbx_strand_id
1 'polypeptide(L)'
;MLCTILKLYESNNCELPSEKHYRELDNVATPGKFQNICDSNENIRSDENILNKYPSLKTFCYKLASNLEKLKEDKEIINIKEKHCIYLKHWLNHNVINTAEIKYPILYIMLLYAIWTNIIEKLKISKIANCEIKHSSINLDYRTKWKKMHDFNDDYKEMKCVFQKKEACREVVEEDCKEICKAYCKEVCKEDCKVKYCKYFVDIYNIYNEFQQVCNPRTENKGCPDFWKDFENNYLATSHIEEICKEVYEQLGFYKVKMSLGNEGEEKYVDQYESTYMFSFFEKLIGYSIKNILSKSLYYTKYIVLPILLILLFYFFMKKLSLFGSKISPRMDDLRKMWRNVQGVTNPATLLHPPKPPLGGNKMGLPYMPR
;
A
#
# COMPACT_ATOMS: atom_id res chain seq x y z
N MET A 1 -3.47 18.24 -37.41
CA MET A 1 -3.01 17.05 -38.15
C MET A 1 -2.15 16.23 -37.18
N LEU A 2 -2.78 15.61 -36.18
CA LEU A 2 -3.26 14.21 -36.16
C LEU A 2 -2.12 13.20 -35.88
N CYS A 3 -2.12 12.71 -34.65
CA CYS A 3 -1.72 11.35 -34.23
C CYS A 3 -0.41 10.80 -34.81
N THR A 4 0.72 11.19 -34.23
CA THR A 4 1.82 10.22 -34.10
C THR A 4 1.50 9.39 -32.86
N ILE A 5 0.79 8.28 -33.08
CA ILE A 5 0.70 7.20 -32.11
C ILE A 5 2.14 6.80 -31.79
N LEU A 6 2.60 7.13 -30.58
CA LEU A 6 3.71 6.45 -29.93
C LEU A 6 3.30 4.98 -29.85
N LYS A 7 3.61 4.21 -30.91
CA LYS A 7 3.61 2.75 -30.84
C LYS A 7 4.64 2.41 -29.79
N LEU A 8 4.18 2.11 -28.58
CA LEU A 8 4.94 1.35 -27.59
C LEU A 8 5.22 -0.01 -28.24
N TYR A 9 6.31 -0.08 -28.99
CA TYR A 9 6.90 -1.36 -29.33
C TYR A 9 7.53 -1.85 -28.02
N GLU A 10 6.82 -2.73 -27.32
CA GLU A 10 7.44 -3.60 -26.32
C GLU A 10 8.37 -4.56 -27.08
N SER A 11 9.50 -4.04 -27.55
CA SER A 11 10.59 -4.90 -27.95
C SER A 11 11.25 -5.41 -26.66
N ASN A 12 11.55 -6.70 -26.61
CA ASN A 12 12.33 -7.33 -25.53
C ASN A 12 13.71 -6.65 -25.32
N ASN A 13 14.10 -5.68 -26.16
CA ASN A 13 15.38 -4.99 -26.09
C ASN A 13 15.44 -3.97 -24.93
N CYS A 14 14.30 -3.51 -24.40
CA CYS A 14 14.24 -2.55 -23.29
C CYS A 14 14.02 -3.20 -21.91
N GLU A 15 14.24 -4.51 -21.80
CA GLU A 15 14.07 -5.19 -20.53
C GLU A 15 15.14 -4.76 -19.52
N LEU A 16 14.70 -4.42 -18.30
CA LEU A 16 15.60 -4.13 -17.19
C LEU A 16 16.07 -5.42 -16.49
N PRO A 17 17.26 -5.42 -15.85
CA PRO A 17 17.75 -6.58 -15.09
C PRO A 17 16.75 -7.16 -14.09
N SER A 18 16.04 -6.32 -13.35
CA SER A 18 15.01 -6.73 -12.40
C SER A 18 13.81 -7.41 -13.08
N GLU A 19 13.33 -6.87 -14.21
CA GLU A 19 12.24 -7.44 -15.02
C GLU A 19 12.60 -8.85 -15.52
N LYS A 20 13.85 -9.04 -15.96
CA LYS A 20 14.35 -10.34 -16.37
C LYS A 20 14.25 -11.38 -15.25
N HIS A 21 14.66 -11.02 -14.03
CA HIS A 21 14.55 -11.92 -12.88
C HIS A 21 13.09 -12.31 -12.60
N TYR A 22 12.16 -11.36 -12.60
CA TYR A 22 10.73 -11.68 -12.36
C TYR A 22 10.14 -12.55 -13.47
N ARG A 23 10.49 -12.29 -14.73
CA ARG A 23 10.05 -13.13 -15.85
C ARG A 23 10.56 -14.57 -15.73
N GLU A 24 11.79 -14.77 -15.29
CA GLU A 24 12.35 -16.11 -15.03
C GLU A 24 11.61 -16.83 -13.89
N LEU A 25 11.23 -16.12 -12.83
CA LEU A 25 10.39 -16.66 -11.76
C LEU A 25 9.01 -17.07 -12.26
N ASP A 26 8.41 -16.26 -13.15
CA ASP A 26 7.08 -16.51 -13.71
C ASP A 26 7.03 -17.66 -14.72
N ASN A 27 8.12 -17.89 -15.44
CA ASN A 27 8.22 -18.92 -16.48
C ASN A 27 8.64 -20.30 -15.95
N VAL A 28 8.75 -20.48 -14.63
CA VAL A 28 9.07 -21.79 -14.05
C VAL A 28 8.02 -22.84 -14.41
N ALA A 29 8.47 -24.03 -14.83
CA ALA A 29 7.59 -25.15 -15.09
C ALA A 29 6.89 -25.63 -13.81
N THR A 30 5.61 -25.99 -13.92
CA THR A 30 4.74 -26.35 -12.78
C THR A 30 4.44 -27.85 -12.67
N PRO A 31 5.47 -28.72 -12.57
CA PRO A 31 5.36 -29.86 -11.67
C PRO A 31 6.60 -29.98 -10.77
N GLY A 32 6.52 -29.34 -9.60
CA GLY A 32 7.51 -29.49 -8.52
C GLY A 32 7.07 -30.50 -7.46
N LYS A 33 8.03 -31.10 -6.75
CA LYS A 33 7.81 -32.10 -5.69
C LYS A 33 6.95 -31.62 -4.53
N PHE A 34 6.84 -30.29 -4.37
CA PHE A 34 6.20 -29.64 -3.24
C PHE A 34 4.80 -29.07 -3.54
N GLN A 35 4.20 -29.38 -4.70
CA GLN A 35 2.84 -28.92 -5.03
C GLN A 35 1.80 -29.37 -4.00
N ASN A 36 1.97 -30.58 -3.46
CA ASN A 36 1.10 -31.12 -2.42
C ASN A 36 1.02 -30.24 -1.17
N ILE A 37 2.02 -29.39 -0.89
CA ILE A 37 2.00 -28.44 0.24
C ILE A 37 1.01 -27.30 -0.05
N CYS A 38 0.92 -26.85 -1.30
CA CYS A 38 -0.09 -25.88 -1.72
C CYS A 38 -1.51 -26.48 -1.71
N ASP A 39 -1.63 -27.79 -1.93
CA ASP A 39 -2.91 -28.51 -1.88
C ASP A 39 -3.34 -28.91 -0.47
N SER A 40 -2.40 -28.96 0.48
CA SER A 40 -2.64 -29.42 1.85
C SER A 40 -3.59 -28.52 2.63
N ASN A 41 -4.52 -29.14 3.37
CA ASN A 41 -5.41 -28.48 4.33
C ASN A 41 -4.72 -28.19 5.68
N GLU A 42 -3.45 -28.61 5.88
CA GLU A 42 -2.73 -28.44 7.15
C GLU A 42 -2.64 -26.98 7.63
N ASN A 43 -2.82 -26.02 6.74
CA ASN A 43 -2.67 -24.59 7.05
C ASN A 43 -3.97 -23.89 7.50
N ILE A 44 -5.06 -24.61 7.81
CA ILE A 44 -6.40 -23.99 7.94
C ILE A 44 -7.23 -24.56 9.11
N ARG A 45 -7.84 -23.65 9.87
CA ARG A 45 -8.78 -23.91 11.00
C ARG A 45 -10.21 -24.28 10.57
N SER A 46 -10.47 -24.45 9.27
CA SER A 46 -11.77 -24.75 8.68
C SER A 46 -11.54 -25.67 7.48
N ASP A 47 -12.37 -26.70 7.32
CA ASP A 47 -12.16 -27.88 6.45
C ASP A 47 -12.04 -27.63 4.92
N GLU A 48 -11.73 -26.40 4.47
CA GLU A 48 -11.55 -26.02 3.07
C GLU A 48 -10.21 -25.31 2.82
N ASN A 49 -9.45 -25.76 1.81
CA ASN A 49 -8.26 -25.07 1.32
C ASN A 49 -8.58 -23.63 0.84
N ILE A 50 -8.07 -22.61 1.54
CA ILE A 50 -8.26 -21.19 1.23
C ILE A 50 -7.74 -20.85 -0.17
N LEU A 51 -6.68 -21.52 -0.64
CA LEU A 51 -6.14 -21.32 -1.98
C LEU A 51 -7.07 -21.86 -3.06
N ASN A 52 -7.92 -22.86 -2.78
CA ASN A 52 -8.91 -23.34 -3.76
C ASN A 52 -9.97 -22.27 -4.09
N LYS A 53 -10.16 -21.27 -3.22
CA LYS A 53 -11.07 -20.15 -3.49
C LYS A 53 -10.51 -19.17 -4.52
N TYR A 54 -9.19 -19.19 -4.76
CA TYR A 54 -8.50 -18.28 -5.66
C TYR A 54 -7.55 -19.07 -6.58
N PRO A 55 -8.03 -19.57 -7.73
CA PRO A 55 -7.24 -20.40 -8.65
C PRO A 55 -5.94 -19.74 -9.12
N SER A 56 -5.94 -18.42 -9.28
CA SER A 56 -4.77 -17.60 -9.60
C SER A 56 -3.69 -17.71 -8.51
N LEU A 57 -4.08 -17.56 -7.24
CA LEU A 57 -3.19 -17.66 -6.09
C LEU A 57 -2.69 -19.09 -5.87
N LYS A 58 -3.54 -20.08 -6.14
CA LYS A 58 -3.15 -21.50 -6.11
C LYS A 58 -2.08 -21.80 -7.17
N THR A 59 -2.29 -21.32 -8.39
CA THR A 59 -1.30 -21.43 -9.48
C THR A 59 0.01 -20.73 -9.11
N PHE A 60 -0.10 -19.55 -8.50
CA PHE A 60 1.06 -18.83 -7.97
C PHE A 60 1.80 -19.63 -6.90
N CYS A 61 1.09 -20.28 -5.97
CA CYS A 61 1.69 -21.15 -4.97
C CYS A 61 2.52 -22.28 -5.60
N TYR A 62 2.03 -22.90 -6.66
CA TYR A 62 2.79 -23.94 -7.37
C TYR A 62 4.07 -23.41 -8.00
N LYS A 63 4.03 -22.23 -8.61
CA LYS A 63 5.24 -21.58 -9.14
C LYS A 63 6.22 -21.21 -8.03
N LEU A 64 5.71 -20.69 -6.90
CA LEU A 64 6.52 -20.41 -5.71
C LEU A 64 7.23 -21.67 -5.23
N ALA A 65 6.51 -22.78 -5.06
CA ALA A 65 7.08 -24.05 -4.64
C ALA A 65 8.16 -24.56 -5.60
N SER A 66 7.93 -24.42 -6.91
CA SER A 66 8.88 -24.84 -7.95
C SER A 66 10.16 -24.00 -7.95
N ASN A 67 10.06 -22.68 -7.74
CA ASN A 67 11.24 -21.82 -7.60
C ASN A 67 12.03 -22.11 -6.32
N LEU A 68 11.35 -22.41 -5.20
CA LEU A 68 12.03 -22.80 -3.96
C LEU A 68 12.76 -24.15 -4.09
N GLU A 69 12.23 -25.08 -4.88
CA GLU A 69 12.88 -26.37 -5.14
C GLU A 69 14.23 -26.22 -5.86
N LYS A 70 14.33 -25.28 -6.81
CA LYS A 70 15.58 -24.98 -7.55
C LYS A 70 16.74 -24.59 -6.62
N LEU A 71 16.47 -24.00 -5.47
CA LEU A 71 17.50 -23.66 -4.47
C LEU A 71 18.32 -24.88 -4.02
N LYS A 72 17.77 -26.09 -4.14
CA LYS A 72 18.46 -27.35 -3.82
C LYS A 72 19.35 -27.85 -4.96
N GLU A 73 18.93 -27.66 -6.20
CA GLU A 73 19.54 -28.26 -7.39
C GLU A 73 20.79 -27.51 -7.83
N ASP A 74 20.86 -26.21 -7.56
CA ASP A 74 21.96 -25.38 -8.00
C ASP A 74 23.21 -25.54 -7.13
N LYS A 75 24.35 -25.88 -7.77
CA LYS A 75 25.71 -25.73 -7.21
C LYS A 75 26.16 -24.27 -7.11
N GLU A 76 25.23 -23.33 -7.25
CA GLU A 76 25.50 -21.90 -7.26
C GLU A 76 26.06 -21.37 -5.93
N ILE A 77 26.81 -20.28 -6.06
CA ILE A 77 27.40 -19.51 -4.97
C ILE A 77 26.29 -18.99 -4.05
N ILE A 78 26.50 -19.04 -2.73
CA ILE A 78 25.53 -18.62 -1.69
C ILE A 78 24.86 -17.28 -2.00
N ASN A 79 25.64 -16.28 -2.45
CA ASN A 79 25.13 -14.94 -2.77
C ASN A 79 24.06 -14.94 -3.88
N ILE A 80 24.14 -15.84 -4.87
CA ILE A 80 23.15 -15.93 -5.95
C ILE A 80 21.82 -16.44 -5.41
N LYS A 81 21.86 -17.45 -4.54
CA LYS A 81 20.67 -17.98 -3.87
C LYS A 81 20.02 -16.97 -2.94
N GLU A 82 20.84 -16.18 -2.24
CA GLU A 82 20.35 -15.09 -1.40
C GLU A 82 19.63 -14.03 -2.23
N LYS A 83 20.24 -13.58 -3.34
CA LYS A 83 19.60 -12.66 -4.29
C LYS A 83 18.29 -13.24 -4.83
N HIS A 84 18.28 -14.51 -5.24
CA HIS A 84 17.08 -15.21 -5.71
C HIS A 84 15.94 -15.18 -4.66
N CYS A 85 16.25 -15.44 -3.39
CA CYS A 85 15.27 -15.38 -2.32
C CYS A 85 14.72 -13.98 -2.05
N ILE A 86 15.53 -12.93 -2.21
CA ILE A 86 15.06 -11.54 -2.10
C ILE A 86 14.07 -11.23 -3.24
N TYR A 87 14.42 -11.58 -4.47
CA TYR A 87 13.52 -11.44 -5.63
C TYR A 87 12.22 -12.21 -5.45
N LEU A 88 12.28 -13.46 -5.00
CA LEU A 88 11.11 -14.28 -4.72
C LEU A 88 10.19 -13.66 -3.65
N LYS A 89 10.76 -13.06 -2.58
CA LYS A 89 9.98 -12.34 -1.57
C LYS A 89 9.25 -11.13 -2.17
N HIS A 90 9.95 -10.31 -2.96
CA HIS A 90 9.33 -9.16 -3.63
C HIS A 90 8.27 -9.58 -4.64
N TRP A 91 8.55 -10.63 -5.41
CA TRP A 91 7.62 -11.22 -6.38
C TRP A 91 6.35 -11.75 -5.69
N LEU A 92 6.48 -12.46 -4.56
CA LEU A 92 5.36 -12.92 -3.74
C LEU A 92 4.51 -11.75 -3.23
N ASN A 93 5.12 -10.76 -2.58
CA ASN A 93 4.36 -9.62 -2.08
C ASN A 93 3.63 -8.90 -3.22
N HIS A 94 4.31 -8.65 -4.34
CA HIS A 94 3.74 -7.93 -5.48
C HIS A 94 2.56 -8.65 -6.12
N ASN A 95 2.70 -9.96 -6.39
CA ASN A 95 1.62 -10.75 -7.00
C ASN A 95 0.38 -10.80 -6.10
N VAL A 96 0.57 -11.00 -4.79
CA VAL A 96 -0.56 -11.06 -3.85
C VAL A 96 -1.24 -9.70 -3.70
N ILE A 97 -0.46 -8.61 -3.60
CA ILE A 97 -1.00 -7.24 -3.46
C ILE A 97 -1.83 -6.85 -4.69
N ASN A 98 -1.37 -7.23 -5.90
CA ASN A 98 -2.01 -6.84 -7.15
C ASN A 98 -3.12 -7.79 -7.63
N THR A 99 -3.43 -8.85 -6.86
CA THR A 99 -4.54 -9.75 -7.18
C THR A 99 -5.87 -9.09 -6.80
N ALA A 100 -6.66 -8.65 -7.79
CA ALA A 100 -7.88 -7.87 -7.60
C ALA A 100 -8.96 -8.55 -6.73
N GLU A 101 -9.00 -9.88 -6.72
CA GLU A 101 -9.97 -10.68 -5.96
C GLU A 101 -9.66 -10.70 -4.44
N ILE A 102 -8.43 -10.33 -4.05
CA ILE A 102 -7.97 -10.45 -2.67
C ILE A 102 -8.28 -9.18 -1.87
N LYS A 103 -9.25 -9.29 -0.96
CA LYS A 103 -9.63 -8.20 -0.05
C LYS A 103 -8.60 -7.93 1.05
N TYR A 104 -7.85 -8.95 1.48
CA TYR A 104 -6.90 -8.87 2.61
C TYR A 104 -5.52 -9.45 2.23
N PRO A 105 -4.72 -8.74 1.41
CA PRO A 105 -3.45 -9.27 0.89
C PRO A 105 -2.47 -9.77 1.96
N ILE A 106 -2.44 -9.11 3.12
CA ILE A 106 -1.56 -9.48 4.24
C ILE A 106 -1.80 -10.93 4.71
N LEU A 107 -3.06 -11.37 4.78
CA LEU A 107 -3.38 -12.74 5.21
C LEU A 107 -2.80 -13.79 4.24
N TYR A 108 -2.91 -13.53 2.94
CA TYR A 108 -2.41 -14.44 1.91
C TYR A 108 -0.88 -14.40 1.79
N ILE A 109 -0.26 -13.24 2.00
CA ILE A 109 1.20 -13.13 2.13
C ILE A 109 1.68 -14.00 3.30
N MET A 110 1.03 -13.91 4.47
CA MET A 110 1.40 -14.74 5.63
C MET A 110 1.20 -16.22 5.37
N LEU A 111 0.10 -16.61 4.70
CA LEU A 111 -0.16 -17.99 4.31
C LEU A 111 0.92 -18.54 3.38
N LEU A 112 1.28 -17.79 2.33
CA LEU A 112 2.32 -18.21 1.39
C LEU A 112 3.71 -18.23 2.01
N TYR A 113 3.98 -17.35 2.98
CA TYR A 113 5.21 -17.45 3.79
C TYR A 113 5.25 -18.68 4.70
N ALA A 114 4.12 -19.10 5.28
CA ALA A 114 4.07 -20.36 6.03
C ALA A 114 4.38 -21.56 5.11
N ILE A 115 3.83 -21.55 3.89
CA ILE A 115 4.12 -22.56 2.86
C ILE A 115 5.61 -22.54 2.47
N TRP A 116 6.16 -21.35 2.24
CA TRP A 116 7.59 -21.16 1.98
C TRP A 116 8.45 -21.80 3.07
N THR A 117 8.19 -21.48 4.35
CA THR A 117 8.94 -22.01 5.48
C THR A 117 8.88 -23.53 5.54
N ASN A 118 7.69 -24.12 5.36
CA ASN A 118 7.50 -25.58 5.32
C ASN A 118 8.31 -26.23 4.18
N ILE A 119 8.37 -25.60 3.00
CA ILE A 119 9.17 -26.08 1.87
C ILE A 119 10.67 -26.00 2.20
N ILE A 120 11.16 -24.86 2.70
CA ILE A 120 12.58 -24.68 3.05
C ILE A 120 13.04 -25.67 4.13
N GLU A 121 12.20 -25.92 5.14
CA GLU A 121 12.46 -26.93 6.18
C GLU A 121 12.58 -28.33 5.58
N LYS A 122 11.64 -28.73 4.72
CA LYS A 122 11.68 -30.03 4.02
C LYS A 122 12.86 -30.16 3.07
N LEU A 123 13.28 -29.06 2.44
CA LEU A 123 14.47 -29.00 1.60
C LEU A 123 15.77 -29.05 2.41
N LYS A 124 15.72 -28.76 3.72
CA LYS A 124 16.88 -28.67 4.63
C LYS A 124 17.89 -27.58 4.22
N ILE A 125 17.40 -26.45 3.70
CA ILE A 125 18.21 -25.32 3.18
C ILE A 125 18.35 -24.18 4.22
N SER A 126 18.07 -24.44 5.50
CA SER A 126 17.94 -23.44 6.58
C SER A 126 19.15 -22.53 6.86
N LYS A 127 20.26 -22.65 6.12
CA LYS A 127 21.47 -21.83 6.26
C LYS A 127 21.55 -20.61 5.33
N ILE A 128 20.58 -20.41 4.43
CA ILE A 128 20.59 -19.23 3.53
C ILE A 128 19.87 -18.07 4.22
N ALA A 129 20.63 -17.13 4.79
CA ALA A 129 20.11 -16.05 5.65
C ALA A 129 18.99 -15.24 5.00
N ASN A 130 19.13 -14.93 3.70
CA ASN A 130 18.15 -14.14 2.97
C ASN A 130 16.91 -14.93 2.50
N CYS A 131 16.86 -16.25 2.71
CA CYS A 131 15.66 -17.08 2.46
C CYS A 131 14.77 -17.24 3.70
N GLU A 132 15.23 -16.81 4.87
CA GLU A 132 14.43 -16.81 6.09
C GLU A 132 13.34 -15.74 6.04
N ILE A 133 12.11 -16.08 6.42
CA ILE A 133 11.01 -15.11 6.46
C ILE A 133 11.02 -14.37 7.79
N LYS A 134 11.25 -13.06 7.73
CA LYS A 134 11.03 -12.14 8.84
C LYS A 134 9.68 -11.43 8.64
N HIS A 135 8.74 -11.69 9.54
CA HIS A 135 7.44 -11.02 9.51
C HIS A 135 7.59 -9.56 9.96
N SER A 136 7.50 -8.63 9.01
CA SER A 136 7.47 -7.19 9.30
C SER A 136 6.03 -6.67 9.34
N SER A 137 5.71 -5.78 10.27
CA SER A 137 4.40 -5.11 10.38
C SER A 137 4.22 -3.95 9.38
N ILE A 138 4.95 -4.01 8.27
CA ILE A 138 5.05 -2.93 7.29
C ILE A 138 3.81 -2.90 6.40
N ASN A 139 3.30 -1.69 6.17
CA ASN A 139 2.17 -1.41 5.30
C ASN A 139 2.41 -1.94 3.87
N LEU A 140 1.35 -2.39 3.21
CA LEU A 140 1.37 -2.85 1.82
C LEU A 140 1.93 -1.82 0.84
N ASP A 141 1.66 -0.53 1.07
CA ASP A 141 2.21 0.56 0.25
C ASP A 141 3.75 0.58 0.31
N TYR A 142 4.31 0.53 1.52
CA TYR A 142 5.76 0.44 1.71
C TYR A 142 6.36 -0.83 1.12
N ARG A 143 5.67 -1.98 1.19
CA ARG A 143 6.15 -3.22 0.53
C ARG A 143 6.31 -3.04 -0.98
N THR A 144 5.40 -2.31 -1.60
CA THR A 144 5.43 -2.02 -3.04
C THR A 144 6.58 -1.08 -3.39
N LYS A 145 6.81 -0.05 -2.57
CA LYS A 145 7.95 0.88 -2.72
C LYS A 145 9.29 0.19 -2.47
N TRP A 146 9.36 -0.69 -1.46
CA TRP A 146 10.54 -1.51 -1.16
C TRP A 146 10.97 -2.37 -2.34
N LYS A 147 10.00 -2.99 -3.04
CA LYS A 147 10.28 -3.71 -4.29
C LYS A 147 10.92 -2.79 -5.33
N LYS A 148 10.33 -1.62 -5.59
CA LYS A 148 10.85 -0.68 -6.59
C LYS A 148 12.27 -0.17 -6.25
N MET A 149 12.55 0.09 -4.97
CA MET A 149 13.89 0.46 -4.52
C MET A 149 14.90 -0.68 -4.73
N HIS A 150 14.51 -1.91 -4.39
CA HIS A 150 15.36 -3.07 -4.61
C HIS A 150 15.61 -3.30 -6.11
N ASP A 151 14.56 -3.25 -6.93
CA ASP A 151 14.67 -3.38 -8.39
C ASP A 151 15.62 -2.33 -8.96
N PHE A 152 15.53 -1.10 -8.49
CA PHE A 152 16.41 -0.02 -8.93
C PHE A 152 17.88 -0.26 -8.59
N ASN A 153 18.19 -0.89 -7.45
CA ASN A 153 19.57 -1.26 -7.12
C ASN A 153 20.20 -2.24 -8.12
N ASP A 154 19.39 -3.03 -8.80
CA ASP A 154 19.86 -3.91 -9.88
C ASP A 154 19.79 -3.22 -11.25
N ASP A 155 18.84 -2.29 -11.44
CA ASP A 155 18.62 -1.61 -12.72
C ASP A 155 19.50 -0.37 -12.93
N TYR A 156 20.07 0.23 -11.87
CA TYR A 156 20.70 1.55 -11.94
C TYR A 156 21.87 1.60 -12.92
N LYS A 157 22.59 0.49 -13.13
CA LYS A 157 23.73 0.43 -14.08
C LYS A 157 23.24 0.57 -15.52
N GLU A 158 22.17 -0.15 -15.88
CA GLU A 158 21.55 -0.05 -17.20
C GLU A 158 21.00 1.37 -17.42
N MET A 159 20.32 1.91 -16.40
CA MET A 159 19.82 3.30 -16.42
C MET A 159 20.97 4.29 -16.62
N LYS A 160 22.06 4.16 -15.85
CA LYS A 160 23.23 5.01 -15.97
C LYS A 160 23.84 4.93 -17.38
N CYS A 161 23.98 3.74 -17.97
CA CYS A 161 24.48 3.58 -19.34
C CYS A 161 23.60 4.33 -20.36
N VAL A 162 22.28 4.16 -20.31
CA VAL A 162 21.37 4.73 -21.34
C VAL A 162 21.33 6.25 -21.34
N PHE A 163 21.48 6.88 -20.16
CA PHE A 163 21.38 8.33 -20.01
C PHE A 163 22.73 9.06 -19.95
N GLN A 164 23.85 8.37 -20.16
CA GLN A 164 25.16 9.01 -20.27
C GLN A 164 25.25 9.90 -21.51
N LYS A 165 25.81 11.12 -21.35
CA LYS A 165 26.06 12.04 -22.47
C LYS A 165 27.09 11.46 -23.44
N LYS A 166 26.80 11.53 -24.74
CA LYS A 166 27.64 10.99 -25.85
C LYS A 166 29.10 11.49 -25.85
N GLU A 167 29.35 12.70 -25.33
CA GLU A 167 30.69 13.30 -25.18
C GLU A 167 31.49 12.71 -24.03
N ALA A 168 30.84 12.30 -22.93
CA ALA A 168 31.49 11.64 -21.79
C ALA A 168 32.05 10.24 -22.15
N CYS A 169 31.47 9.59 -23.18
CA CYS A 169 32.00 8.33 -23.71
C CYS A 169 33.29 8.51 -24.54
N ARG A 170 33.64 9.74 -24.95
CA ARG A 170 34.83 10.03 -25.76
C ARG A 170 35.99 10.62 -24.95
N GLU A 171 35.75 11.30 -23.82
CA GLU A 171 36.77 12.11 -23.16
C GLU A 171 37.15 11.73 -21.71
N VAL A 172 36.63 10.64 -21.12
CA VAL A 172 37.03 10.28 -19.74
C VAL A 172 38.22 9.31 -19.74
N VAL A 173 39.39 9.83 -19.33
CA VAL A 173 40.61 9.09 -18.97
C VAL A 173 40.54 8.64 -17.51
N GLU A 174 39.50 7.88 -17.15
CA GLU A 174 39.49 7.03 -15.95
C GLU A 174 39.50 5.60 -16.45
N GLU A 175 40.48 4.80 -16.02
CA GLU A 175 40.66 3.40 -16.45
C GLU A 175 39.39 2.56 -16.21
N ASP A 176 38.58 2.89 -15.20
CA ASP A 176 37.31 2.22 -14.90
C ASP A 176 36.20 2.49 -15.94
N CYS A 177 36.17 3.66 -16.58
CA CYS A 177 35.09 4.00 -17.54
C CYS A 177 35.29 3.35 -18.91
N LYS A 178 36.54 3.19 -19.36
CA LYS A 178 36.86 2.52 -20.63
C LYS A 178 36.53 1.03 -20.60
N GLU A 179 36.72 0.38 -19.44
CA GLU A 179 36.36 -1.02 -19.26
C GLU A 179 34.85 -1.19 -19.11
N ILE A 180 34.14 -0.30 -18.40
CA ILE A 180 32.68 -0.37 -18.26
C ILE A 180 31.95 -0.12 -19.59
N CYS A 181 32.39 0.83 -20.41
CA CYS A 181 31.76 1.08 -21.72
C CYS A 181 32.02 -0.03 -22.74
N LYS A 182 33.20 -0.67 -22.73
CA LYS A 182 33.51 -1.79 -23.65
C LYS A 182 33.02 -3.16 -23.15
N ALA A 183 32.93 -3.39 -21.84
CA ALA A 183 32.53 -4.67 -21.26
C ALA A 183 31.03 -4.74 -20.87
N TYR A 184 30.41 -3.62 -20.46
CA TYR A 184 29.02 -3.60 -19.97
C TYR A 184 28.04 -2.80 -20.84
N CYS A 185 28.39 -1.59 -21.29
CA CYS A 185 27.53 -0.81 -22.18
C CYS A 185 27.81 -1.17 -23.66
N LYS A 186 27.57 -2.44 -24.05
CA LYS A 186 27.72 -2.91 -25.44
C LYS A 186 26.93 -1.98 -26.36
N GLU A 187 27.60 -1.30 -27.28
CA GLU A 187 27.08 -0.26 -28.18
C GLU A 187 25.62 -0.43 -28.63
N VAL A 188 24.67 0.01 -27.80
CA VAL A 188 23.34 0.43 -28.22
C VAL A 188 22.93 1.49 -27.22
N CYS A 189 23.11 2.76 -27.56
CA CYS A 189 22.28 3.80 -26.96
C CYS A 189 20.84 3.42 -27.29
N LYS A 190 20.12 2.80 -26.34
CA LYS A 190 18.74 2.38 -26.54
C LYS A 190 17.82 3.60 -26.42
N GLU A 191 17.97 4.55 -27.35
CA GLU A 191 17.14 5.76 -27.40
C GLU A 191 15.64 5.41 -27.43
N ASP A 192 15.28 4.29 -28.07
CA ASP A 192 13.92 3.75 -28.06
C ASP A 192 13.41 3.37 -26.66
N CYS A 193 14.30 3.04 -25.72
CA CYS A 193 13.95 2.73 -24.34
C CYS A 193 13.83 3.98 -23.47
N LYS A 194 14.25 5.16 -23.95
CA LYS A 194 14.26 6.41 -23.16
C LYS A 194 12.89 6.70 -22.56
N VAL A 195 11.81 6.56 -23.33
CA VAL A 195 10.44 6.81 -22.85
C VAL A 195 10.05 5.83 -21.73
N LYS A 196 10.31 4.53 -21.92
CA LYS A 196 10.03 3.49 -20.90
C LYS A 196 10.83 3.76 -19.62
N TYR A 197 12.12 4.06 -19.75
CA TYR A 197 13.01 4.26 -18.63
C TYR A 197 12.74 5.58 -17.90
N CYS A 198 12.40 6.65 -18.60
CA CYS A 198 11.91 7.88 -17.97
C CYS A 198 10.65 7.59 -17.14
N LYS A 199 9.67 6.85 -17.69
CA LYS A 199 8.46 6.49 -16.94
C LYS A 199 8.78 5.68 -15.68
N TYR A 200 9.73 4.74 -15.77
CA TYR A 200 10.21 4.01 -14.60
C TYR A 200 10.88 4.93 -13.57
N PHE A 201 11.73 5.85 -14.02
CA PHE A 201 12.49 6.76 -13.16
C PHE A 201 11.60 7.77 -12.41
N VAL A 202 10.43 8.12 -12.94
CA VAL A 202 9.41 8.92 -12.21
C VAL A 202 9.08 8.30 -10.86
N ASP A 203 8.83 6.99 -10.83
CA ASP A 203 8.50 6.29 -9.60
C ASP A 203 9.69 6.29 -8.63
N ILE A 204 10.90 6.10 -9.15
CA ILE A 204 12.14 6.10 -8.36
C ILE A 204 12.38 7.47 -7.72
N TYR A 205 12.20 8.55 -8.48
CA TYR A 205 12.29 9.93 -7.99
C TYR A 205 11.31 10.17 -6.82
N ASN A 206 10.04 9.80 -7.02
CA ASN A 206 9.01 10.00 -6.00
C ASN A 206 9.31 9.22 -4.72
N ILE A 207 9.79 7.98 -4.86
CA ILE A 207 10.16 7.12 -3.73
C ILE A 207 11.37 7.68 -3.00
N TYR A 208 12.42 8.13 -3.70
CA TYR A 208 13.59 8.73 -3.09
C TYR A 208 13.22 9.92 -2.20
N ASN A 209 12.44 10.87 -2.73
CA ASN A 209 12.07 12.07 -1.98
C ASN A 209 11.22 11.75 -0.75
N GLU A 210 10.33 10.76 -0.84
CA GLU A 210 9.56 10.28 0.30
C GLU A 210 10.46 9.62 1.35
N PHE A 211 11.30 8.67 0.93
CA PHE A 211 12.10 7.87 1.85
C PHE A 211 13.28 8.62 2.46
N GLN A 212 13.75 9.71 1.83
CA GLN A 212 14.70 10.63 2.46
C GLN A 212 14.16 11.17 3.80
N GLN A 213 12.83 11.32 3.91
CA GLN A 213 12.16 11.72 5.14
C GLN A 213 11.85 10.53 6.06
N VAL A 214 11.42 9.40 5.50
CA VAL A 214 11.07 8.18 6.27
C VAL A 214 12.31 7.54 6.94
N CYS A 215 13.44 7.57 6.26
CA CYS A 215 14.72 7.00 6.72
C CYS A 215 15.58 8.02 7.48
N ASN A 216 15.03 9.17 7.86
CA ASN A 216 15.76 10.17 8.62
C ASN A 216 16.11 9.61 10.02
N PRO A 217 17.36 9.72 10.50
CA PRO A 217 17.75 9.24 11.83
C PRO A 217 16.92 9.80 12.98
N ARG A 218 16.22 10.92 12.77
CA ARG A 218 15.36 11.57 13.77
C ARG A 218 13.94 10.99 13.85
N THR A 219 13.55 10.12 12.93
CA THR A 219 12.23 9.45 12.92
C THR A 219 12.34 8.02 13.42
N GLU A 220 11.30 7.47 14.05
CA GLU A 220 11.26 6.05 14.38
C GLU A 220 11.32 5.21 13.08
N ASN A 221 12.48 4.63 12.78
CA ASN A 221 12.89 3.99 11.52
C ASN A 221 12.11 2.71 11.10
N LYS A 222 10.87 2.49 11.59
CA LYS A 222 10.11 1.23 11.35
C LYS A 222 9.79 0.96 9.87
N GLY A 223 9.81 1.99 9.02
CA GLY A 223 9.52 1.88 7.58
C GLY A 223 10.75 1.88 6.67
N CYS A 224 11.95 2.12 7.22
CA CYS A 224 13.17 2.22 6.42
C CYS A 224 13.75 0.83 6.12
N PRO A 225 14.03 0.48 4.85
CA PRO A 225 14.65 -0.81 4.53
C PRO A 225 16.15 -0.80 4.85
N ASP A 226 16.69 -1.97 5.21
CA ASP A 226 18.12 -2.14 5.54
C ASP A 226 19.04 -1.77 4.36
N PHE A 227 18.53 -1.87 3.12
CA PHE A 227 19.23 -1.52 1.88
C PHE A 227 19.01 -0.07 1.42
N TRP A 228 18.44 0.80 2.27
CA TRP A 228 18.19 2.21 1.94
C TRP A 228 19.44 2.93 1.44
N LYS A 229 20.59 2.73 2.10
CA LYS A 229 21.84 3.40 1.73
C LYS A 229 22.31 3.05 0.32
N ASP A 230 22.15 1.79 -0.10
CA ASP A 230 22.52 1.36 -1.44
C ASP A 230 21.62 2.05 -2.48
N PHE A 231 20.31 2.11 -2.20
CA PHE A 231 19.36 2.82 -3.04
C PHE A 231 19.65 4.31 -3.12
N GLU A 232 19.91 4.97 -2.00
CA GLU A 232 20.26 6.39 -1.93
C GLU A 232 21.51 6.68 -2.77
N ASN A 233 22.59 5.90 -2.60
CA ASN A 233 23.82 6.06 -3.37
C ASN A 233 23.60 5.87 -4.88
N ASN A 234 22.84 4.84 -5.27
CA ASN A 234 22.54 4.54 -6.67
C ASN A 234 21.66 5.63 -7.31
N TYR A 235 20.70 6.15 -6.57
CA TYR A 235 19.86 7.26 -7.01
C TYR A 235 20.68 8.53 -7.20
N LEU A 236 21.52 8.91 -6.22
CA LEU A 236 22.35 10.10 -6.32
C LEU A 236 23.28 10.04 -7.54
N ALA A 237 23.85 8.87 -7.83
CA ALA A 237 24.69 8.62 -9.00
C ALA A 237 23.95 8.75 -10.35
N THR A 238 22.62 8.72 -10.35
CA THR A 238 21.76 8.76 -11.54
C THR A 238 20.75 9.92 -11.51
N SER A 239 20.85 10.83 -10.55
CA SER A 239 19.93 11.95 -10.35
C SER A 239 19.77 12.86 -11.58
N HIS A 240 20.82 12.99 -12.39
CA HIS A 240 20.79 13.74 -13.66
C HIS A 240 19.77 13.22 -14.69
N ILE A 241 19.31 11.96 -14.56
CA ILE A 241 18.27 11.38 -15.42
C ILE A 241 16.98 12.18 -15.34
N GLU A 242 16.65 12.73 -14.17
CA GLU A 242 15.44 13.56 -13.99
C GLU A 242 15.43 14.72 -14.98
N GLU A 243 16.55 15.42 -15.11
CA GLU A 243 16.67 16.57 -16.01
C GLU A 243 16.53 16.17 -17.48
N ILE A 244 17.14 15.05 -17.88
CA ILE A 244 17.06 14.51 -19.25
C ILE A 244 15.64 14.07 -19.61
N CYS A 245 14.87 13.62 -18.62
CA CYS A 245 13.52 13.12 -18.79
C CYS A 245 12.42 14.19 -18.70
N LYS A 246 12.74 15.46 -18.39
CA LYS A 246 11.74 16.55 -18.27
C LYS A 246 10.80 16.65 -19.46
N GLU A 247 11.34 16.66 -20.68
CA GLU A 247 10.52 16.72 -21.91
C GLU A 247 9.60 15.51 -22.05
N VAL A 248 10.09 14.32 -21.71
CA VAL A 248 9.30 13.08 -21.74
C VAL A 248 8.18 13.14 -20.69
N TYR A 249 8.47 13.67 -19.50
CA TYR A 249 7.48 13.84 -18.44
C TYR A 249 6.34 14.76 -18.89
N GLU A 250 6.67 15.91 -19.49
CA GLU A 250 5.69 16.84 -20.02
C GLU A 250 4.82 16.20 -21.11
N GLN A 251 5.44 15.47 -22.05
CA GLN A 251 4.73 14.74 -23.12
C GLN A 251 3.79 13.67 -22.58
N LEU A 252 4.20 12.96 -21.53
CA LEU A 252 3.39 11.95 -20.86
C LEU A 252 2.37 12.54 -19.87
N GLY A 253 2.35 13.87 -19.72
CA GLY A 253 1.41 14.56 -18.84
C GLY A 253 1.71 14.41 -17.36
N PHE A 254 2.99 14.21 -16.99
CA PHE A 254 3.47 14.30 -15.61
C PHE A 254 3.79 15.74 -15.24
N TYR A 255 3.53 16.12 -14.00
CA TYR A 255 3.86 17.44 -13.44
C TYR A 255 4.27 17.29 -11.98
N LYS A 256 5.11 18.19 -11.50
CA LYS A 256 5.64 18.17 -10.13
C LYS A 256 4.68 18.88 -9.18
N VAL A 257 4.40 18.26 -8.03
CA VAL A 257 3.56 18.79 -6.95
C VAL A 257 4.21 18.56 -5.60
N LYS A 258 3.91 19.43 -4.64
CA LYS A 258 4.27 19.26 -3.25
C LYS A 258 3.28 18.33 -2.54
N MET A 259 3.78 17.21 -2.04
CA MET A 259 3.03 16.19 -1.31
C MET A 259 3.31 16.27 0.18
N SER A 260 2.25 16.37 1.00
CA SER A 260 2.37 16.32 2.45
C SER A 260 2.56 14.87 2.92
N LEU A 261 3.54 14.62 3.78
CA LEU A 261 3.81 13.29 4.34
C LEU A 261 2.95 12.93 5.56
N GLY A 262 2.12 13.86 6.05
CA GLY A 262 1.06 13.56 7.02
C GLY A 262 1.47 13.32 8.48
N ASN A 263 2.73 13.58 8.87
CA ASN A 263 3.13 13.51 10.28
C ASN A 263 2.56 14.68 11.08
N GLU A 264 2.01 14.41 12.27
CA GLU A 264 1.39 15.42 13.14
C GLU A 264 2.44 16.45 13.62
N GLY A 265 2.15 17.73 13.40
CA GLY A 265 2.90 18.86 13.98
C GLY A 265 3.86 19.61 13.05
N GLU A 266 4.29 19.03 11.93
CA GLU A 266 5.13 19.72 10.93
C GLU A 266 4.62 19.41 9.51
N GLU A 267 4.20 20.44 8.77
CA GLU A 267 3.85 20.30 7.36
C GLU A 267 5.11 20.07 6.51
N LYS A 268 5.62 18.83 6.53
CA LYS A 268 6.70 18.41 5.63
C LYS A 268 6.13 18.08 4.27
N TYR A 269 6.58 18.84 3.28
CA TYR A 269 6.26 18.63 1.88
C TYR A 269 7.46 18.06 1.14
N VAL A 270 7.22 17.13 0.23
CA VAL A 270 8.21 16.60 -0.70
C VAL A 270 7.70 16.76 -2.12
N ASP A 271 8.61 17.05 -3.04
CA ASP A 271 8.27 17.14 -4.45
C ASP A 271 8.05 15.74 -5.03
N GLN A 272 6.93 15.54 -5.71
CA GLN A 272 6.61 14.30 -6.41
C GLN A 272 5.99 14.62 -7.77
N TYR A 273 6.29 13.82 -8.78
CA TYR A 273 5.61 13.83 -10.06
C TYR A 273 4.28 13.10 -9.95
N GLU A 274 3.23 13.72 -10.48
CA GLU A 274 1.89 13.17 -10.56
C GLU A 274 1.41 13.14 -12.00
N SER A 275 0.58 12.15 -12.31
CA SER A 275 -0.04 12.02 -13.64
C SER A 275 -1.32 12.85 -13.72
N THR A 276 -1.68 13.30 -14.92
CA THR A 276 -2.79 14.25 -15.17
C THR A 276 -4.22 13.76 -14.85
N TYR A 277 -4.42 12.69 -14.08
CA TYR A 277 -5.77 12.14 -13.84
C TYR A 277 -6.57 12.86 -12.72
N MET A 278 -7.86 13.04 -13.00
CA MET A 278 -9.01 13.58 -12.21
C MET A 278 -8.86 14.90 -11.42
N PHE A 279 -7.73 15.19 -10.79
CA PHE A 279 -7.51 16.41 -9.97
C PHE A 279 -6.36 17.29 -10.47
N SER A 280 -5.78 16.91 -11.61
CA SER A 280 -4.55 17.50 -12.14
C SER A 280 -4.64 18.98 -12.48
N PHE A 281 -5.81 19.46 -12.91
CA PHE A 281 -5.98 20.88 -13.19
C PHE A 281 -5.77 21.74 -11.94
N PHE A 282 -6.41 21.38 -10.82
CA PHE A 282 -6.28 22.13 -9.58
C PHE A 282 -4.89 21.94 -8.97
N GLU A 283 -4.38 20.71 -8.95
CA GLU A 283 -3.05 20.42 -8.42
C GLU A 283 -1.93 21.13 -9.20
N LYS A 284 -2.07 21.21 -10.53
CA LYS A 284 -1.14 21.96 -11.40
C LYS A 284 -1.21 23.46 -11.17
N LEU A 285 -2.39 24.02 -10.86
CA LEU A 285 -2.55 25.44 -10.56
C LEU A 285 -1.97 25.82 -9.20
N ILE A 286 -2.23 25.03 -8.17
CA ILE A 286 -1.81 25.36 -6.80
C ILE A 286 -0.40 24.84 -6.46
N GLY A 287 0.11 23.88 -7.22
CA GLY A 287 1.43 23.25 -6.99
C GLY A 287 1.48 22.29 -5.79
N TYR A 288 0.33 21.97 -5.20
CA TYR A 288 0.18 21.07 -4.05
C TYR A 288 -0.75 19.90 -4.41
N SER A 289 -0.43 18.72 -3.89
CA SER A 289 -1.29 17.54 -3.98
C SER A 289 -2.52 17.72 -3.10
N ILE A 290 -3.70 17.63 -3.70
CA ILE A 290 -4.98 17.73 -2.98
C ILE A 290 -5.39 16.36 -2.47
N LYS A 291 -4.81 15.26 -2.99
CA LYS A 291 -5.19 13.88 -2.61
C LYS A 291 -5.26 13.65 -1.11
N ASN A 292 -4.32 14.15 -0.33
CA ASN A 292 -4.32 14.00 1.14
C ASN A 292 -5.37 14.87 1.84
N ILE A 293 -5.66 16.06 1.30
CA ILE A 293 -6.73 16.92 1.80
C ILE A 293 -8.08 16.27 1.49
N LEU A 294 -8.23 15.72 0.28
CA LEU A 294 -9.43 15.08 -0.20
C LEU A 294 -9.69 13.75 0.51
N SER A 295 -8.65 12.95 0.77
CA SER A 295 -8.78 11.70 1.54
C SER A 295 -9.18 11.96 2.99
N LYS A 296 -8.55 12.95 3.65
CA LYS A 296 -8.93 13.40 4.99
C LYS A 296 -10.34 13.98 5.01
N SER A 297 -10.70 14.79 4.01
CA SER A 297 -12.04 15.36 3.86
C SER A 297 -13.09 14.27 3.64
N LEU A 298 -12.86 13.31 2.74
CA LEU A 298 -13.76 12.17 2.51
C LEU A 298 -13.89 11.29 3.75
N TYR A 299 -12.79 11.05 4.47
CA TYR A 299 -12.82 10.33 5.74
C TYR A 299 -13.68 11.08 6.77
N TYR A 300 -13.42 12.37 6.98
CA TYR A 300 -14.19 13.22 7.89
C TYR A 300 -15.68 13.27 7.49
N THR A 301 -15.97 13.44 6.20
CA THR A 301 -17.33 13.46 5.69
C THR A 301 -18.01 12.12 5.89
N LYS A 302 -17.36 10.99 5.60
CA LYS A 302 -17.96 9.66 5.70
C LYS A 302 -18.17 9.20 7.15
N TYR A 303 -17.24 9.50 8.05
CA TYR A 303 -17.23 8.95 9.41
C TYR A 303 -17.69 9.93 10.48
N ILE A 304 -17.71 11.24 10.21
CA ILE A 304 -18.14 12.27 11.17
C ILE A 304 -19.37 13.00 10.65
N VAL A 305 -19.30 13.63 9.47
CA VAL A 305 -20.39 14.50 8.98
C VAL A 305 -21.62 13.69 8.57
N LEU A 306 -21.45 12.59 7.83
CA LEU A 306 -22.55 11.77 7.32
C LEU A 306 -23.35 11.12 8.46
N PRO A 307 -22.74 10.53 9.52
CA PRO A 307 -23.50 10.08 10.69
C PRO A 307 -24.26 11.20 11.39
N ILE A 308 -23.67 12.38 11.57
CA ILE A 308 -24.35 13.53 12.18
C ILE A 308 -25.54 13.97 11.33
N LEU A 309 -25.35 14.09 10.00
CA LEU A 309 -26.44 14.41 9.07
C LEU A 309 -27.56 13.38 9.10
N LEU A 310 -27.23 12.08 9.16
CA LEU A 310 -28.21 11.01 9.27
C LEU A 310 -28.97 11.06 10.59
N ILE A 311 -28.31 11.37 11.71
CA ILE A 311 -28.95 11.57 13.02
C ILE A 311 -29.89 12.79 12.96
N LEU A 312 -29.45 13.90 12.38
CA LEU A 312 -30.26 15.12 12.23
C LEU A 312 -31.46 14.89 11.32
N LEU A 313 -31.28 14.18 10.19
CA LEU A 313 -32.36 13.76 9.31
C LEU A 313 -33.33 12.83 10.03
N PHE A 314 -32.85 11.82 10.77
CA PHE A 314 -33.69 10.92 11.54
C PHE A 314 -34.48 11.68 12.63
N TYR A 315 -33.84 12.61 13.33
CA TYR A 315 -34.51 13.49 14.29
C TYR A 315 -35.57 14.37 13.61
N PHE A 316 -35.28 14.90 12.43
CA PHE A 316 -36.26 15.67 11.64
C PHE A 316 -37.43 14.79 11.18
N PHE A 317 -37.19 13.56 10.72
CA PHE A 317 -38.24 12.60 10.38
C PHE A 317 -39.10 12.22 11.59
N MET A 318 -38.49 11.92 12.74
CA MET A 318 -39.22 11.65 13.99
C MET A 318 -40.05 12.86 14.44
N LYS A 319 -39.53 14.08 14.28
CA LYS A 319 -40.25 15.32 14.59
C LYS A 319 -41.35 15.63 13.57
N LYS A 320 -41.16 15.34 12.28
CA LYS A 320 -42.15 15.57 11.23
C LYS A 320 -43.26 14.51 11.21
N LEU A 321 -42.97 13.28 11.62
CA LEU A 321 -43.99 12.27 11.94
C LEU A 321 -44.84 12.68 13.15
N SER A 322 -44.37 13.60 14.00
CA SER A 322 -45.15 14.21 15.07
C SER A 322 -46.04 15.37 14.60
N LEU A 323 -45.97 15.81 13.33
CA LEU A 323 -46.77 16.91 12.78
C LEU A 323 -48.08 16.46 12.11
N PHE A 324 -48.35 15.15 12.03
CA PHE A 324 -49.73 14.70 11.94
C PHE A 324 -50.30 14.70 13.36
N GLY A 325 -51.07 15.75 13.66
CA GLY A 325 -51.96 15.82 14.82
C GLY A 325 -53.02 14.71 14.77
N SER A 326 -52.61 13.47 15.01
CA SER A 326 -53.50 12.37 15.32
C SER A 326 -53.13 11.91 16.71
N LYS A 327 -54.14 11.92 17.60
CA LYS A 327 -54.13 11.27 18.90
C LYS A 327 -53.11 10.15 18.92
N ILE A 328 -52.02 10.35 19.66
CA ILE A 328 -51.08 9.27 19.98
C ILE A 328 -51.96 8.15 20.52
N SER A 329 -52.05 7.04 19.79
CA SER A 329 -52.73 5.85 20.28
C SER A 329 -52.13 5.54 21.65
N PRO A 330 -52.94 5.25 22.69
CA PRO A 330 -52.44 5.02 24.05
C PRO A 330 -51.28 3.99 24.10
N ARG A 331 -51.21 3.11 23.10
CA ARG A 331 -50.13 2.13 22.88
C ARG A 331 -48.73 2.75 22.70
N MET A 332 -48.60 3.92 22.08
CA MET A 332 -47.32 4.62 21.89
C MET A 332 -46.94 5.47 23.11
N ASP A 333 -47.92 5.93 23.89
CA ASP A 333 -47.66 6.61 25.16
C ASP A 333 -47.17 5.63 26.24
N ASP A 334 -47.66 4.39 26.23
CA ASP A 334 -47.15 3.34 27.11
C ASP A 334 -45.71 2.95 26.79
N LEU A 335 -45.32 2.92 25.51
CA LEU A 335 -43.93 2.72 25.10
C LEU A 335 -43.03 3.89 25.52
N ARG A 336 -43.52 5.14 25.42
CA ARG A 336 -42.80 6.33 25.93
C ARG A 336 -42.64 6.28 27.46
N LYS A 337 -43.65 5.82 28.20
CA LYS A 337 -43.58 5.61 29.65
C LYS A 337 -42.63 4.47 30.04
N MET A 338 -42.65 3.36 29.30
CA MET A 338 -41.68 2.27 29.48
C MET A 338 -40.25 2.77 29.28
N TRP A 339 -40.00 3.57 28.23
CA TRP A 339 -38.66 4.08 27.94
C TRP A 339 -38.17 5.08 29.01
N ARG A 340 -39.06 5.93 29.55
CA ARG A 340 -38.76 6.78 30.71
C ARG A 340 -38.48 5.99 31.99
N ASN A 341 -39.17 4.87 32.21
CA ASN A 341 -38.90 4.00 33.36
C ASN A 341 -37.59 3.20 33.21
N VAL A 342 -37.22 2.81 31.99
CA VAL A 342 -35.92 2.17 31.71
C VAL A 342 -34.75 3.16 31.87
N GLN A 343 -34.95 4.45 31.59
CA GLN A 343 -33.97 5.51 31.87
C GLN A 343 -34.08 6.13 33.28
N GLY A 344 -35.08 5.72 34.07
CA GLY A 344 -35.39 6.26 35.40
C GLY A 344 -34.40 5.89 36.51
N VAL A 345 -33.30 5.20 36.21
CA VAL A 345 -32.25 4.88 37.19
C VAL A 345 -31.18 5.98 37.28
N THR A 346 -31.20 7.01 36.43
CA THR A 346 -30.30 8.18 36.61
C THR A 346 -30.97 9.49 36.20
N ASN A 347 -31.83 10.03 37.06
CA ASN A 347 -32.19 11.44 36.98
C ASN A 347 -31.13 12.28 37.72
N PRO A 348 -30.35 13.15 37.06
CA PRO A 348 -29.27 13.91 37.69
C PRO A 348 -29.76 14.98 38.68
N ALA A 349 -31.07 15.26 38.75
CA ALA A 349 -31.65 16.27 39.65
C ALA A 349 -31.70 15.84 41.13
N THR A 350 -31.59 14.55 41.45
CA THR A 350 -31.59 14.05 42.84
C THR A 350 -30.21 14.01 43.50
N LEU A 351 -29.14 14.36 42.78
CA LEU A 351 -27.77 14.42 43.34
C LEU A 351 -27.41 15.78 43.99
N LEU A 352 -28.26 16.81 43.87
CA LEU A 352 -27.92 18.16 44.32
C LEU A 352 -28.75 18.69 45.51
N HIS A 353 -29.79 17.98 45.95
CA HIS A 353 -30.54 18.38 47.15
C HIS A 353 -31.10 17.15 47.91
N PRO A 354 -30.60 16.84 49.12
CA PRO A 354 -31.23 15.84 49.97
C PRO A 354 -32.52 16.43 50.60
N PRO A 355 -33.68 15.75 50.52
CA PRO A 355 -34.88 16.21 51.21
C PRO A 355 -34.79 15.91 52.72
N LYS A 356 -35.09 16.93 53.53
CA LYS A 356 -35.30 16.84 54.99
C LYS A 356 -36.57 16.03 55.30
N PRO A 357 -36.65 15.34 56.47
CA PRO A 357 -37.75 14.43 56.80
C PRO A 357 -39.05 15.19 57.16
N PRO A 358 -40.24 14.61 56.90
CA PRO A 358 -41.50 15.26 57.22
C PRO A 358 -41.87 15.05 58.70
N LEU A 359 -41.91 16.14 59.47
CA LEU A 359 -42.73 16.24 60.68
C LEU A 359 -44.21 16.41 60.28
N GLY A 360 -45.08 15.82 61.10
CA GLY A 360 -46.44 15.43 60.72
C GLY A 360 -47.58 16.43 60.93
N GLY A 361 -48.78 15.90 60.59
CA GLY A 361 -50.12 16.36 60.98
C GLY A 361 -50.79 17.34 60.00
N ASN A 362 -52.10 17.36 59.78
CA ASN A 362 -53.19 16.38 59.91
C ASN A 362 -54.46 17.05 59.32
N LYS A 363 -55.46 16.23 58.92
CA LYS A 363 -56.91 16.50 58.67
C LYS A 363 -57.32 17.08 57.29
N MET A 364 -58.03 16.34 56.43
CA MET A 364 -59.45 15.88 56.43
C MET A 364 -60.47 16.97 56.04
N GLY A 365 -61.31 16.67 55.04
CA GLY A 365 -62.54 17.43 54.75
C GLY A 365 -63.27 17.01 53.47
N LEU A 366 -63.96 15.87 53.49
CA LEU A 366 -65.16 15.64 52.68
C LEU A 366 -66.38 16.12 53.49
N PRO A 367 -67.36 16.84 52.92
CA PRO A 367 -68.64 17.05 53.57
C PRO A 367 -69.64 15.94 53.20
N TYR A 368 -70.23 15.34 54.22
CA TYR A 368 -71.44 14.52 54.13
C TYR A 368 -72.65 15.44 54.39
N MET A 369 -73.67 15.40 53.55
CA MET A 369 -75.01 15.90 53.87
C MET A 369 -75.96 14.71 54.03
N PRO A 370 -76.83 14.77 55.06
CA PRO A 370 -78.19 14.33 54.83
C PRO A 370 -79.25 15.35 55.31
N ARG A 371 -80.23 15.50 54.42
CA ARG A 371 -81.53 16.20 54.42
C ARG A 371 -81.53 17.72 54.37
#